data_AF-A0ABD0RFL2-F1
#
_entry.id   AF-A0ABD0RFL2-F1
#
_cell.length_a   1.000
_cell.length_b   1.000
_cell.length_c   1.000
_cell.angle_alpha   90.00
_cell.angle_beta   90.00
_cell.angle_gamma   90.00
#
_symmetry.space_group_name_H-M   'P 1'
#
loop_
_entity.id
_entity.type
_entity.pdbx_description
1 polymer ?
#
loop_
_entity_poly.entity_id
_entity_poly.type
_entity_poly.pdbx_seq_one_letter_code
_entity_poly.pdbx_strand_id
1 'polypeptide(L)'
;MDLNQGRFLPNGRCGYVLKPDFLCDPKSDFDPENTGGGPGHIPTQLTIRVISAQQLPKINTDNPNSIVDPQVWVEIHGVSIDKARAKTQRIDNN
;
A
#
# COMPACT_ATOMS: atom_id res chain seq x y z
N MET A 1 -7.16 8.24 -5.68
CA MET A 1 -5.89 8.66 -6.35
C MET A 1 -4.69 8.40 -5.43
N ASP A 2 -4.84 7.45 -4.51
CA ASP A 2 -4.10 7.49 -3.23
C ASP A 2 -2.72 6.85 -3.39
N LEU A 3 -2.65 5.80 -4.21
CA LEU A 3 -1.38 5.20 -4.64
C LEU A 3 -0.50 6.21 -5.36
N ASN A 4 -1.07 7.03 -6.25
CA ASN A 4 -0.30 8.05 -6.97
C ASN A 4 0.21 9.13 -6.02
N GLN A 5 -0.66 9.65 -5.14
CA GLN A 5 -0.24 10.62 -4.12
C GLN A 5 0.85 10.04 -3.23
N GLY A 6 0.70 8.80 -2.76
CA GLY A 6 1.71 8.05 -2.00
C GLY A 6 3.03 7.89 -2.75
N ARG A 7 2.98 7.49 -4.03
CA ARG A 7 4.14 7.27 -4.91
C ARG A 7 5.00 8.52 -5.09
N PHE A 8 4.37 9.71 -5.04
CA PHE A 8 5.02 11.01 -5.16
C PHE A 8 5.20 11.74 -3.81
N LEU A 9 4.94 11.09 -2.66
CA LEU A 9 5.37 11.62 -1.36
C LEU A 9 6.90 11.74 -1.22
N PRO A 10 7.70 10.74 -1.65
CA PRO A 10 9.16 10.84 -1.64
C PRO A 10 9.65 12.00 -2.49
N ASN A 11 10.90 12.41 -2.27
CA ASN A 11 11.51 13.55 -2.97
C ASN A 11 10.73 14.87 -2.78
N GLY A 12 10.16 15.06 -1.59
CA GLY A 12 9.56 16.33 -1.17
C GLY A 12 8.30 16.73 -1.95
N ARG A 13 7.56 15.78 -2.53
CA ARG A 13 6.37 16.05 -3.36
C ARG A 13 6.62 16.96 -4.56
N CYS A 14 7.85 16.98 -5.09
CA CYS A 14 8.19 17.84 -6.23
C CYS A 14 7.62 17.36 -7.58
N GLY A 15 6.92 16.21 -7.60
CA GLY A 15 6.36 15.61 -8.82
C GLY A 15 7.31 14.68 -9.58
N TYR A 16 8.56 14.54 -9.12
CA TYR A 16 9.57 13.67 -9.73
C TYR A 16 10.14 12.69 -8.70
N VAL A 17 10.25 11.42 -9.08
CA VAL A 17 10.92 10.40 -8.26
C VAL A 17 11.78 9.55 -9.18
N LEU A 18 13.07 9.45 -8.87
CA LEU A 18 14.01 8.61 -9.62
C LEU A 18 13.53 7.15 -9.61
N LYS A 19 13.59 6.49 -10.77
CA LYS A 19 13.28 5.06 -10.88
C LYS A 19 14.41 4.23 -10.25
N PRO A 20 14.13 3.00 -9.78
CA PRO A 20 15.17 2.04 -9.38
C PRO A 20 16.24 1.85 -10.47
N ASP A 21 17.48 1.56 -10.06
CA ASP A 21 18.64 1.48 -10.97
C ASP A 21 18.43 0.48 -12.11
N PHE A 22 17.83 -0.68 -11.83
CA PHE A 22 17.52 -1.69 -12.84
C PHE A 22 16.49 -1.22 -13.88
N LEU A 23 15.65 -0.21 -13.58
CA LEU A 23 14.75 0.42 -14.57
C LEU A 23 15.41 1.58 -15.32
N CYS A 24 16.63 1.95 -14.94
CA CYS A 24 17.43 3.00 -15.57
C CYS A 24 18.56 2.41 -16.42
N ASP A 25 19.00 1.17 -16.16
CA ASP A 25 20.04 0.48 -16.92
C ASP A 25 19.48 -0.06 -18.25
N PRO A 26 19.98 0.40 -19.42
CA PRO A 26 19.59 -0.12 -20.73
C PRO A 26 19.90 -1.60 -20.95
N LYS A 27 20.78 -2.19 -20.13
CA LYS A 27 21.15 -3.60 -20.19
C LYS A 27 20.32 -4.49 -19.25
N SER A 28 19.43 -3.91 -18.44
CA SER A 28 18.59 -4.71 -17.55
C SER A 28 17.62 -5.58 -18.35
N ASP A 29 17.51 -6.83 -17.94
CA ASP A 29 16.55 -7.82 -18.42
C ASP A 29 15.33 -7.94 -17.48
N PHE A 30 15.06 -6.91 -16.66
CA PHE A 30 13.90 -6.89 -15.78
C PHE A 30 12.59 -7.02 -16.56
N ASP A 31 11.79 -8.02 -16.20
CA ASP A 31 10.43 -8.23 -16.69
C ASP A 31 9.44 -8.21 -15.52
N PRO A 32 8.50 -7.24 -15.45
CA PRO A 32 7.53 -7.16 -14.35
C PRO A 32 6.57 -8.36 -14.28
N GLU A 33 6.41 -9.12 -15.37
CA GLU A 33 5.59 -10.34 -15.40
C GLU A 33 6.39 -11.60 -15.03
N ASN A 34 7.72 -11.52 -15.01
CA ASN A 34 8.62 -12.64 -14.65
C ASN A 34 9.73 -12.18 -13.68
N THR A 35 9.35 -12.00 -12.42
CA THR A 35 10.22 -11.39 -11.38
C THR A 35 10.91 -12.39 -10.46
N GLY A 36 10.88 -13.69 -10.79
CA GLY A 36 11.38 -14.79 -9.96
C GLY A 36 12.89 -15.00 -9.96
N GLY A 37 13.70 -13.94 -9.83
CA GLY A 37 15.16 -14.05 -9.68
C GLY A 37 16.03 -13.07 -10.47
N GLY A 38 15.45 -12.06 -11.13
CA GLY A 38 16.16 -11.06 -11.95
C GLY A 38 16.59 -9.78 -11.20
N PRO A 39 17.01 -8.73 -11.93
CA PRO A 39 17.34 -7.43 -11.35
C PRO A 39 16.24 -6.87 -10.46
N GLY A 40 16.59 -6.39 -9.27
CA GLY A 40 15.62 -5.90 -8.30
C GLY A 40 14.89 -6.98 -7.48
N HIS A 41 15.15 -8.27 -7.72
CA HIS A 41 14.61 -9.36 -6.89
C HIS A 41 15.28 -9.39 -5.52
N ILE A 42 14.62 -8.78 -4.53
CA ILE A 42 15.08 -8.73 -3.12
C ILE A 42 13.92 -9.20 -2.23
N PRO A 43 13.77 -10.52 -1.99
CA PRO A 43 12.71 -11.05 -1.15
C PRO A 43 12.80 -10.49 0.27
N THR A 44 11.68 -9.98 0.78
CA THR A 44 11.60 -9.39 2.12
C THR A 44 10.38 -9.96 2.86
N GLN A 45 10.57 -10.42 4.09
CA GLN A 45 9.47 -10.84 4.95
C GLN A 45 8.88 -9.64 5.71
N LEU A 46 7.63 -9.29 5.42
CA LEU A 46 6.90 -8.22 6.09
C LEU A 46 5.75 -8.80 6.93
N THR A 47 5.77 -8.53 8.25
CA THR A 47 4.67 -8.89 9.16
C THR A 47 3.98 -7.62 9.65
N ILE A 48 2.67 -7.51 9.40
CA ILE A 48 1.86 -6.35 9.81
C ILE A 48 0.84 -6.80 10.86
N ARG A 49 0.83 -6.12 12.03
CA ARG A 49 -0.17 -6.31 13.08
C ARG A 49 -0.99 -5.04 13.25
N VAL A 50 -2.27 -5.10 12.90
CA VAL A 50 -3.22 -4.02 13.24
C VAL A 50 -3.61 -4.17 14.70
N ILE A 51 -3.23 -3.19 15.53
CA ILE A 51 -3.43 -3.25 16.98
C ILE A 51 -4.71 -2.52 17.39
N SER A 52 -4.84 -1.26 16.97
CA SER A 52 -5.94 -0.37 17.34
C SER A 52 -6.04 0.79 16.35
N ALA A 53 -7.11 1.57 16.46
CA ALA A 53 -7.27 2.86 15.82
C ALA A 53 -7.75 3.89 16.85
N GLN A 54 -7.55 5.17 16.58
CA GLN A 54 -7.97 6.26 17.47
C GLN A 54 -8.68 7.34 16.66
N GLN A 55 -9.77 7.87 17.21
CA GLN A 55 -10.51 9.01 16.66
C GLN A 55 -10.84 8.85 15.16
N LEU A 56 -11.37 7.69 14.78
CA LEU A 56 -11.76 7.44 13.40
C LEU A 56 -12.83 8.45 12.98
N PRO A 57 -12.69 9.08 11.79
CA PRO A 57 -13.62 10.08 11.34
C PRO A 57 -14.99 9.43 11.09
N LYS A 58 -16.04 10.11 11.54
CA LYS A 58 -17.41 9.67 11.31
C LYS A 58 -17.80 9.94 9.86
N ILE A 59 -18.03 8.87 9.09
CA ILE A 59 -18.33 8.95 7.65
C ILE A 59 -19.79 9.39 7.42
N ASN A 60 -20.73 8.93 8.25
CA ASN A 60 -22.14 9.29 8.14
C ASN A 60 -22.45 10.51 9.02
N THR A 61 -22.45 11.70 8.42
CA THR A 61 -22.77 12.96 9.10
C THR A 61 -24.27 13.19 9.28
N ASP A 62 -25.12 12.52 8.49
CA ASP A 62 -26.57 12.74 8.47
C ASP A 62 -27.26 12.09 9.67
N ASN A 63 -26.66 11.03 10.23
CA ASN A 63 -27.11 10.42 11.46
C ASN A 63 -26.07 10.65 12.59
N PRO A 64 -26.20 11.73 13.38
CA PRO A 64 -25.26 12.06 14.45
C PRO A 64 -25.21 11.02 15.57
N ASN A 65 -26.17 10.09 15.65
CA ASN A 65 -26.17 8.99 16.63
C ASN A 65 -25.57 7.68 16.10
N SER A 66 -25.30 7.55 14.80
CA SER A 66 -24.66 6.36 14.23
C SER A 66 -23.21 6.25 14.72
N ILE A 67 -22.79 5.07 15.15
CA ILE A 67 -21.39 4.76 15.47
C ILE A 67 -20.79 4.01 14.27
N VAL A 68 -19.48 4.17 14.03
CA VAL A 68 -18.80 3.48 12.93
C VAL A 68 -18.59 2.02 13.30
N ASP A 69 -18.65 1.13 12.31
CA ASP A 69 -18.26 -0.28 12.45
C ASP A 69 -16.91 -0.49 11.73
N PRO A 70 -15.77 -0.14 12.33
CA PRO A 70 -14.51 -0.08 11.60
C PRO A 70 -13.96 -1.45 11.21
N GLN A 71 -13.30 -1.48 10.06
CA GLN A 71 -12.48 -2.59 9.57
C GLN A 71 -11.27 -2.00 8.85
N VAL A 72 -10.12 -2.67 8.95
CA VAL A 72 -8.88 -2.24 8.30
C VAL A 72 -8.54 -3.22 7.17
N TRP A 73 -8.24 -2.67 6.00
CA TRP A 73 -7.62 -3.40 4.89
C TRP A 73 -6.13 -3.10 4.83
N VAL A 74 -5.34 -4.13 4.54
CA VAL A 74 -3.91 -4.04 4.28
C VAL A 74 -3.66 -4.59 2.88
N GLU A 75 -3.02 -3.79 2.03
CA GLU A 75 -2.78 -4.11 0.62
C GLU A 75 -1.32 -3.89 0.26
N ILE A 76 -0.74 -4.83 -0.48
CA ILE A 76 0.59 -4.73 -1.06
C ILE A 76 0.42 -4.48 -2.56
N HIS A 77 1.04 -3.40 -3.04
CA HIS A 77 1.01 -2.97 -4.43
C HIS A 77 2.43 -2.98 -5.00
N GLY A 78 2.63 -3.71 -6.09
CA GLY A 78 3.93 -3.93 -6.72
C GLY A 78 3.77 -4.76 -7.99
N VAL A 79 4.79 -5.54 -8.30
CA VAL A 79 4.74 -6.55 -9.38
C VAL A 79 3.72 -7.64 -9.04
N SER A 80 3.25 -8.39 -10.04
CA SER A 80 2.10 -9.29 -9.88
C SER A 80 2.28 -10.34 -8.79
N ILE A 81 3.50 -10.83 -8.56
CA ILE A 81 3.82 -11.82 -7.50
C ILE A 81 3.72 -11.23 -6.08
N ASP A 82 3.89 -9.92 -5.92
CA ASP A 82 3.86 -9.26 -4.60
C ASP A 82 2.45 -8.84 -4.18
N LYS A 83 1.49 -8.80 -5.12
CA LYS A 83 0.14 -8.32 -4.85
C LYS A 83 -0.55 -9.20 -3.81
N ALA A 84 -0.87 -8.59 -2.68
CA ALA A 84 -1.54 -9.26 -1.57
C ALA A 84 -2.55 -8.32 -0.92
N ARG A 85 -3.61 -8.89 -0.35
CA ARG A 85 -4.65 -8.14 0.35
C ARG A 85 -5.18 -8.95 1.52
N ALA A 86 -5.25 -8.32 2.70
CA ALA A 86 -5.81 -8.89 3.91
C ALA A 86 -6.72 -7.86 4.60
N LYS A 87 -7.62 -8.34 5.47
CA LYS A 87 -8.51 -7.48 6.26
C LYS A 87 -8.64 -7.99 7.69
N THR A 88 -8.84 -7.06 8.62
CA THR A 88 -9.19 -7.39 10.01
C THR A 88 -10.64 -7.86 10.11
N GLN A 89 -11.03 -8.36 11.27
CA GLN A 89 -12.46 -8.45 11.60
C GLN A 89 -13.04 -7.04 11.76
N ARG A 90 -14.36 -6.95 11.57
CA ARG A 90 -15.12 -5.74 11.85
C ARG A 90 -15.30 -5.60 13.36
N ILE A 91 -15.21 -4.39 13.88
CA ILE A 91 -15.61 -4.07 15.25
C ILE A 91 -16.92 -3.32 15.18
N ASP A 92 -17.92 -3.74 15.95
CA ASP A 92 -19.25 -3.13 15.93
C ASP A 92 -19.30 -1.95 16.90
N ASN A 93 -19.88 -0.83 16.46
CA ASN A 93 -20.11 0.39 17.23
C ASN A 93 -18.86 0.92 17.98
N ASN A 94 -17.76 1.18 17.28
CA ASN A 94 -16.51 1.72 17.86
C ASN A 94 -15.91 2.88 17.05
#